data_AF-A0A971H8L9-F1
#
_entry.id   AF-A0A971H8L9-F1
#
_cell.length_a   1.000
_cell.length_b   1.000
_cell.length_c   1.000
_cell.angle_alpha   90.00
_cell.angle_beta   90.00
_cell.angle_gamma   90.00
#
_symmetry.space_group_name_H-M   'P 1'
#
loop_
_entity.id
_entity.type
_entity.pdbx_description
1 polymer ?
#
loop_
_entity_poly.entity_id
_entity_poly.type
_entity_poly.pdbx_seq_one_letter_code
_entity_poly.pdbx_strand_id
1 'polypeptide(L)'
;KDFYADYFHVPPIANEAKALGREMADRFDAFHRDLDEAIRKQHDFPFVRNLVPVRDEIKSNASRPYTWFLTDLIADQDRWLDQREKMIDPILRFINGTQGEIYREARSYLAAQANNFVYLINREREDAIRSIIDDEACYHKNQMNLVKANLESLRFDLQKQVETERDIGLADIARLRNEILDLEDYGKLDANKKQHIDSLFNEQEGRLRGETVIPVIREQVRRFIGDEAIALKNKIAVWAAANGNGPGKTEPTPAIKYISRKQIPLAYSKKTVENEVELEQYTKAIKDAWRQEIQAGKRIQLTD
;
A
#
# COMPACT_ATOMS: atom_id res chain seq x y z
N LYS A 1 7.70 18.56 -49.90
CA LYS A 1 8.12 17.13 -49.81
C LYS A 1 8.90 16.92 -48.53
N ASP A 2 9.85 17.80 -48.24
CA ASP A 2 10.63 17.80 -46.99
C ASP A 2 9.73 17.79 -45.75
N PHE A 3 8.76 18.72 -45.67
CA PHE A 3 7.75 18.69 -44.60
C PHE A 3 7.06 17.32 -44.42
N TYR A 4 6.69 16.63 -45.50
CA TYR A 4 6.07 15.31 -45.43
C TYR A 4 7.04 14.30 -44.79
N ALA A 5 8.28 14.30 -45.26
CA ALA A 5 9.32 13.41 -44.75
C ALA A 5 9.63 13.66 -43.28
N ASP A 6 9.76 14.93 -42.90
CA ASP A 6 10.10 15.35 -41.54
C ASP A 6 8.95 15.11 -40.56
N TYR A 7 7.71 15.44 -40.94
CA TYR A 7 6.56 15.33 -40.06
C TYR A 7 6.08 13.87 -39.87
N PHE A 8 6.22 13.01 -40.89
CA PHE A 8 5.74 11.63 -40.84
C PHE A 8 6.84 10.57 -40.76
N HIS A 9 8.10 10.98 -40.79
CA HIS A 9 9.29 10.11 -40.77
C HIS A 9 9.34 9.10 -41.94
N VAL A 10 8.70 9.42 -43.08
CA VAL A 10 8.70 8.60 -44.30
C VAL A 10 8.61 9.49 -45.54
N PRO A 11 9.29 9.17 -46.66
CA PRO A 11 9.21 9.97 -47.87
C PRO A 11 7.83 9.85 -48.55
N PRO A 12 7.34 10.91 -49.25
CA PRO A 12 6.12 10.82 -50.03
C PRO A 12 6.33 9.98 -51.30
N ILE A 13 5.28 9.26 -51.71
CA ILE A 13 5.25 8.48 -52.94
C ILE A 13 4.92 9.38 -54.13
N ALA A 14 4.02 10.35 -53.94
CA ALA A 14 3.55 11.23 -54.99
C ALA A 14 4.56 12.32 -55.35
N ASN A 15 4.69 12.57 -56.66
CA ASN A 15 5.55 13.62 -57.20
C ASN A 15 4.77 14.86 -57.67
N GLU A 16 3.53 14.69 -58.13
CA GLU A 16 2.68 15.77 -58.62
C GLU A 16 1.97 16.51 -57.47
N ALA A 17 1.84 17.83 -57.57
CA ALA A 17 1.29 18.68 -56.51
C ALA A 17 -0.08 18.23 -55.99
N LYS A 18 -1.03 17.91 -56.88
CA LYS A 18 -2.37 17.45 -56.50
C LYS A 18 -2.35 16.07 -55.84
N ALA A 19 -1.49 15.17 -56.32
CA ALA A 19 -1.33 13.85 -55.74
C ALA A 19 -0.66 13.92 -54.36
N LEU A 20 0.37 14.76 -54.21
CA LEU A 20 1.05 15.00 -52.92
C LEU A 20 0.12 15.62 -51.88
N GLY A 21 -0.71 16.59 -52.25
CA GLY A 21 -1.68 17.18 -51.32
C GLY A 21 -2.77 16.19 -50.88
N ARG A 22 -3.13 15.20 -51.71
CA ARG A 22 -4.03 14.10 -51.30
C ARG A 22 -3.33 13.11 -50.39
N GLU A 23 -2.10 12.73 -50.71
CA GLU A 23 -1.28 11.84 -49.86
C GLU A 23 -1.06 12.44 -48.47
N MET A 24 -0.84 13.76 -48.38
CA MET A 24 -0.76 14.50 -47.11
C MET A 24 -2.06 14.37 -46.29
N ALA A 25 -3.22 14.56 -46.92
CA ALA A 25 -4.51 14.43 -46.26
C ALA A 25 -4.73 13.00 -45.73
N ASP A 26 -4.48 11.98 -46.55
CA ASP A 26 -4.59 10.58 -46.16
C ASP A 26 -3.65 10.24 -44.99
N ARG A 27 -2.44 10.82 -45.00
CA ARG A 27 -1.45 10.60 -43.94
C ARG A 27 -1.80 11.35 -42.65
N PHE A 28 -2.38 12.55 -42.71
CA PHE A 28 -2.98 13.20 -41.53
C PHE A 28 -4.13 12.36 -40.95
N ASP A 29 -5.01 11.83 -41.79
CA ASP A 29 -6.09 10.94 -41.35
C ASP A 29 -5.58 9.66 -40.69
N ALA A 30 -4.52 9.06 -41.23
CA ALA A 30 -3.85 7.93 -40.60
C ALA A 30 -3.22 8.32 -39.27
N PHE A 31 -2.47 9.42 -39.24
CA PHE A 31 -1.76 9.86 -38.05
C PHE A 31 -2.71 10.28 -36.92
N HIS A 32 -3.86 10.87 -37.24
CA HIS A 32 -4.96 11.10 -36.30
C HIS A 32 -5.38 9.80 -35.59
N ARG A 33 -5.49 8.68 -36.32
CA ARG A 33 -5.87 7.38 -35.73
C ARG A 33 -4.79 6.83 -34.79
N ASP A 34 -3.51 7.03 -35.13
CA ASP A 34 -2.40 6.64 -34.26
C ASP A 34 -2.42 7.42 -32.94
N LEU A 35 -2.72 8.73 -32.99
CA LEU A 35 -2.90 9.55 -31.80
C LEU A 35 -4.11 9.13 -30.98
N ASP A 36 -5.22 8.75 -31.62
CA ASP A 36 -6.39 8.19 -30.93
C ASP A 36 -6.04 6.92 -30.15
N GLU A 37 -5.23 6.03 -30.73
CA GLU A 37 -4.76 4.83 -30.04
C GLU A 37 -3.87 5.17 -28.83
N ALA A 38 -2.97 6.14 -28.97
CA ALA A 38 -2.14 6.63 -27.86
C ALA A 38 -3.00 7.22 -26.74
N ILE A 39 -4.00 8.04 -27.07
CA ILE A 39 -4.91 8.68 -26.10
C ILE A 39 -5.72 7.66 -25.30
N ARG A 40 -6.10 6.52 -25.90
CA ARG A 40 -6.79 5.43 -25.18
C ARG A 40 -5.97 4.89 -24.01
N LYS A 41 -4.65 5.06 -24.00
CA LYS A 41 -3.77 4.66 -22.90
C LYS A 41 -3.77 5.64 -21.72
N GLN A 42 -4.66 6.65 -21.70
CA GLN A 42 -4.73 7.67 -20.64
C GLN A 42 -4.88 7.15 -19.22
N HIS A 43 -5.47 5.96 -19.04
CA HIS A 43 -5.54 5.32 -17.73
C HIS A 43 -4.13 5.02 -17.18
N ASP A 44 -3.26 4.50 -18.05
CA ASP A 44 -1.90 4.10 -17.72
C ASP A 44 -0.93 5.28 -17.78
N PHE A 45 -1.18 6.25 -18.65
CA PHE A 45 -0.37 7.45 -18.88
C PHE A 45 -1.23 8.72 -18.92
N PRO A 46 -1.60 9.32 -17.78
CA PRO A 46 -2.53 10.45 -17.73
C PRO A 46 -2.15 11.65 -18.62
N PHE A 47 -0.85 11.92 -18.79
CA PHE A 47 -0.33 13.02 -19.61
C PHE A 47 -0.62 12.88 -21.11
N VAL A 48 -0.97 11.70 -21.63
CA VAL A 48 -1.33 11.54 -23.06
C VAL A 48 -2.59 12.32 -23.43
N ARG A 49 -3.39 12.75 -22.45
CA ARG A 49 -4.51 13.68 -22.67
C ARG A 49 -4.06 14.98 -23.36
N ASN A 50 -2.79 15.36 -23.21
CA ASN A 50 -2.22 16.54 -23.83
C ASN A 50 -2.16 16.39 -25.37
N LEU A 51 -2.25 15.17 -25.91
CA LEU A 51 -2.37 14.92 -27.35
C LEU A 51 -3.78 15.21 -27.91
N VAL A 52 -4.81 15.37 -27.07
CA VAL A 52 -6.19 15.56 -27.53
C VAL A 52 -6.35 16.80 -28.45
N PRO A 53 -5.87 18.00 -28.07
CA PRO A 53 -5.99 19.18 -28.93
C PRO A 53 -5.25 19.00 -30.26
N VAL A 54 -4.09 18.35 -30.23
CA VAL A 54 -3.25 18.08 -31.40
C VAL A 54 -3.94 17.10 -32.36
N ARG A 55 -4.50 16.02 -31.81
CA ARG A 55 -5.29 15.04 -32.55
C ARG A 55 -6.49 15.69 -33.23
N ASP A 56 -7.20 16.58 -32.52
CA ASP A 56 -8.35 17.32 -33.06
C ASP A 56 -7.94 18.30 -34.17
N GLU A 57 -6.80 18.98 -34.01
CA GLU A 57 -6.22 19.87 -35.03
C GLU A 57 -5.85 19.09 -36.31
N ILE A 58 -5.18 17.95 -36.19
CA ILE A 58 -4.82 17.08 -37.32
C ILE A 58 -6.09 16.59 -38.03
N LYS A 59 -7.09 16.12 -37.28
CA LYS A 59 -8.37 15.65 -37.81
C LYS A 59 -9.10 16.71 -38.64
N SER A 60 -9.18 17.92 -38.09
CA SER A 60 -9.86 19.05 -38.74
C SER A 60 -9.18 19.40 -40.07
N ASN A 61 -7.84 19.41 -40.07
CA ASN A 61 -7.07 19.78 -41.25
C ASN A 61 -6.94 18.66 -42.29
N ALA A 62 -7.13 17.39 -41.93
CA ALA A 62 -7.14 16.28 -42.89
C ALA A 62 -8.22 16.44 -43.97
N SER A 63 -9.34 17.09 -43.66
CA SER A 63 -10.46 17.32 -44.59
C SER A 63 -10.28 18.54 -45.52
N ARG A 64 -9.16 19.26 -45.42
CA ARG A 64 -8.91 20.48 -46.21
C ARG A 64 -8.68 20.16 -47.71
N PRO A 65 -8.94 21.11 -48.62
CA PRO A 65 -8.58 20.95 -50.02
C PRO A 65 -7.06 20.76 -50.19
N TYR A 66 -6.65 19.97 -51.21
CA TYR A 66 -5.23 19.66 -51.45
C TYR A 66 -4.32 20.91 -51.56
N THR A 67 -4.87 22.05 -51.99
CA THR A 67 -4.14 23.31 -52.12
C THR A 67 -3.66 23.84 -50.77
N TRP A 68 -4.43 23.67 -49.70
CA TRP A 68 -4.09 24.12 -48.35
C TRP A 68 -2.79 23.49 -47.84
N PHE A 69 -2.59 22.20 -48.10
CA PHE A 69 -1.36 21.47 -47.74
C PHE A 69 -0.11 21.97 -48.48
N LEU A 70 -0.29 22.66 -49.61
CA LEU A 70 0.80 23.20 -50.42
C LEU A 70 1.08 24.68 -50.13
N THR A 71 0.17 25.38 -49.47
CA THR A 71 0.26 26.82 -49.18
C THR A 71 0.27 27.10 -47.70
N ASP A 72 -0.88 26.99 -47.04
CA ASP A 72 -1.12 27.44 -45.68
C ASP A 72 -0.36 26.60 -44.66
N LEU A 73 -0.33 25.27 -44.85
CA LEU A 73 0.44 24.38 -44.00
C LEU A 73 1.93 24.71 -44.06
N ILE A 74 2.45 24.97 -45.27
CA ILE A 74 3.87 25.25 -45.49
C ILE A 74 4.24 26.62 -44.91
N ALA A 75 3.33 27.60 -44.97
CA ALA A 75 3.52 28.90 -44.35
C ALA A 75 3.68 28.84 -42.82
N ASP A 76 3.13 27.79 -42.18
CA ASP A 76 3.17 27.55 -40.73
C ASP A 76 3.99 26.30 -40.37
N GLN A 77 4.85 25.83 -41.28
CA GLN A 77 5.51 24.52 -41.16
C GLN A 77 6.32 24.35 -39.86
N ASP A 78 7.00 25.41 -39.42
CA ASP A 78 7.89 25.34 -38.25
C ASP A 78 7.09 25.03 -36.98
N ARG A 79 5.87 25.56 -36.85
CA ARG A 79 4.98 25.27 -35.72
C ARG A 79 4.56 23.80 -35.70
N TRP A 80 4.21 23.25 -36.87
CA TRP A 80 3.82 21.86 -37.01
C TRP A 80 4.98 20.91 -36.70
N LEU A 81 6.17 21.18 -37.25
CA LEU A 81 7.38 20.41 -36.97
C LEU A 81 7.78 20.52 -35.50
N ASP A 82 7.71 21.71 -34.90
CA ASP A 82 7.96 21.89 -33.47
C ASP A 82 6.98 21.09 -32.59
N GLN A 83 5.68 21.12 -32.90
CA GLN A 83 4.67 20.32 -32.20
C GLN A 83 4.97 18.82 -32.32
N ARG A 84 5.40 18.38 -33.52
CA ARG A 84 5.81 17.00 -33.78
C ARG A 84 7.00 16.59 -32.92
N GLU A 85 8.11 17.31 -33.04
CA GLU A 85 9.39 16.93 -32.44
C GLU A 85 9.43 17.16 -30.92
N LYS A 86 8.83 18.25 -30.43
CA LYS A 86 8.94 18.66 -29.02
C LYS A 86 7.86 18.05 -28.14
N MET A 87 6.75 17.57 -28.70
CA MET A 87 5.63 17.07 -27.91
C MET A 87 5.18 15.67 -28.34
N ILE A 88 4.75 15.52 -29.60
CA ILE A 88 4.15 14.27 -30.08
C ILE A 88 5.14 13.10 -30.01
N ASP A 89 6.30 13.25 -30.65
CA ASP A 89 7.29 12.17 -30.74
C ASP A 89 7.85 11.75 -29.38
N PRO A 90 8.19 12.67 -28.45
CA PRO A 90 8.57 12.32 -27.09
C PRO A 90 7.50 11.51 -26.36
N ILE A 91 6.22 11.90 -26.46
CA ILE A 91 5.11 11.17 -25.82
C ILE A 91 4.97 9.78 -26.43
N LEU A 92 4.94 9.64 -27.76
CA LEU A 92 4.79 8.36 -28.44
C LEU A 92 5.98 7.43 -28.16
N ARG A 93 7.20 7.96 -28.15
CA ARG A 93 8.41 7.21 -27.79
C ARG A 93 8.38 6.76 -26.33
N PHE A 94 7.87 7.60 -25.42
CA PHE A 94 7.79 7.28 -24.01
C PHE A 94 6.82 6.12 -23.76
N ILE A 95 5.57 6.24 -24.20
CA ILE A 95 4.50 5.27 -23.89
C ILE A 95 4.72 3.90 -24.54
N ASN A 96 5.50 3.85 -25.63
CA ASN A 96 5.82 2.63 -26.36
C ASN A 96 7.24 2.11 -26.06
N GLY A 97 7.99 2.76 -25.18
CA GLY A 97 9.37 2.40 -24.86
C GLY A 97 9.59 2.07 -23.37
N THR A 98 10.85 1.80 -23.03
CA THR A 98 11.27 1.42 -21.66
C THR A 98 10.92 2.47 -20.60
N GLN A 99 10.88 3.76 -20.97
CA GLN A 99 10.49 4.82 -20.04
C GLN A 99 9.02 4.65 -19.58
N GLY A 100 8.12 4.26 -20.50
CA GLY A 100 6.74 3.94 -20.18
C GLY A 100 6.56 2.66 -19.37
N GLU A 101 7.48 1.69 -19.49
CA GLU A 101 7.50 0.50 -18.62
C GLU A 101 7.83 0.88 -17.18
N ILE A 102 8.88 1.68 -16.97
CA ILE A 102 9.27 2.19 -15.64
C ILE A 102 8.12 3.00 -15.00
N TYR A 103 7.48 3.88 -15.78
CA TYR A 103 6.35 4.67 -15.31
C TYR A 103 5.20 3.80 -14.81
N ARG A 104 4.78 2.79 -15.59
CA ARG A 104 3.71 1.85 -15.22
C ARG A 104 4.11 1.02 -14.01
N GLU A 105 5.34 0.54 -13.94
CA GLU A 105 5.85 -0.21 -12.81
C GLU A 105 5.79 0.61 -11.52
N ALA A 106 6.26 1.87 -11.57
CA ALA A 106 6.22 2.78 -10.44
C ALA A 106 4.78 3.01 -9.97
N ARG A 107 3.85 3.36 -10.88
CA ARG A 107 2.43 3.55 -10.54
C ARG A 107 1.81 2.30 -9.93
N SER A 108 2.03 1.14 -10.55
CA SER A 108 1.50 -0.13 -10.06
C SER A 108 2.04 -0.47 -8.68
N TYR A 109 3.34 -0.29 -8.45
CA TYR A 109 3.96 -0.56 -7.16
C TYR A 109 3.44 0.37 -6.08
N LEU A 110 3.34 1.68 -6.39
CA LEU A 110 2.84 2.65 -5.44
C LEU A 110 1.39 2.39 -5.01
N ALA A 111 0.54 1.97 -5.96
CA ALA A 111 -0.83 1.58 -5.68
C ALA A 111 -0.90 0.29 -4.86
N ALA A 112 -0.12 -0.74 -5.22
CA ALA A 112 -0.13 -2.02 -4.53
C ALA A 112 0.35 -1.93 -3.07
N GLN A 113 1.27 -1.01 -2.79
CA GLN A 113 1.89 -0.85 -1.46
C GLN A 113 1.31 0.33 -0.67
N ALA A 114 0.22 0.95 -1.12
CA ALA A 114 -0.36 2.15 -0.50
C ALA A 114 -0.63 1.97 1.01
N ASN A 115 -1.15 0.81 1.41
CA ASN A 115 -1.43 0.49 2.81
C ASN A 115 -0.16 0.35 3.66
N ASN A 116 0.94 -0.08 3.05
CA ASN A 116 2.23 -0.24 3.72
C ASN A 116 2.95 1.11 3.89
N PHE A 117 2.86 2.00 2.90
CA PHE A 117 3.57 3.27 2.93
C PHE A 117 3.18 4.23 4.05
N VAL A 118 1.95 4.09 4.57
CA VAL A 118 1.51 4.81 5.79
C VAL A 118 2.44 4.54 6.98
N TYR A 119 3.14 3.40 6.98
CA TYR A 119 4.01 2.94 8.05
C TYR A 119 5.50 3.11 7.74
N LEU A 120 5.87 3.69 6.60
CA LEU A 120 7.28 3.99 6.33
C LEU A 120 7.76 5.13 7.24
N ILE A 121 8.93 4.92 7.85
CA ILE A 121 9.58 5.93 8.69
C ILE A 121 10.05 7.12 7.83
N ASN A 122 10.58 6.84 6.64
CA ASN A 122 10.98 7.85 5.66
C ASN A 122 10.19 7.66 4.36
N ARG A 123 9.49 8.71 3.92
CA ARG A 123 8.66 8.74 2.71
C ARG A 123 9.24 9.58 1.57
N GLU A 124 10.42 10.18 1.75
CA GLU A 124 11.06 11.06 0.76
C GLU A 124 11.16 10.44 -0.63
N ARG A 125 11.43 9.13 -0.72
CA ARG A 125 11.51 8.42 -2.01
C ARG A 125 10.14 8.23 -2.65
N GLU A 126 9.13 7.91 -1.86
CA GLU A 126 7.74 7.82 -2.34
C GLU A 126 7.32 9.18 -2.92
N ASP A 127 7.56 10.25 -2.16
CA ASP A 127 7.23 11.62 -2.55
C ASP A 127 8.00 12.06 -3.79
N ALA A 128 9.30 11.73 -3.88
CA ALA A 128 10.12 12.02 -5.04
C ALA A 128 9.60 11.31 -6.31
N ILE A 129 9.21 10.04 -6.21
CA ILE A 129 8.61 9.31 -7.34
C ILE A 129 7.31 10.01 -7.75
N ARG A 130 6.38 10.24 -6.81
CA ARG A 130 5.09 10.88 -7.07
C ARG A 130 5.25 12.24 -7.76
N SER A 131 6.16 13.07 -7.27
CA SER A 131 6.44 14.39 -7.85
C SER A 131 6.83 14.35 -9.32
N ILE A 132 7.44 13.25 -9.77
CA ILE A 132 7.82 13.04 -11.16
C ILE A 132 6.67 12.43 -11.96
N ILE A 133 6.04 11.36 -11.47
CA ILE A 133 5.04 10.61 -12.25
C ILE A 133 3.69 11.35 -12.37
N ASP A 134 3.42 12.29 -11.46
CA ASP A 134 2.22 13.12 -11.47
C ASP A 134 2.43 14.43 -12.27
N ASP A 135 3.67 14.71 -12.71
CA ASP A 135 3.98 15.83 -13.61
C ASP A 135 3.51 15.51 -15.04
N GLU A 136 2.78 16.43 -15.67
CA GLU A 136 2.37 16.28 -17.06
C GLU A 136 3.54 16.23 -18.04
N ALA A 137 4.67 16.81 -17.67
CA ALA A 137 5.91 16.82 -18.44
C ALA A 137 6.83 15.64 -18.08
N CYS A 138 6.35 14.59 -17.39
CA CYS A 138 7.18 13.47 -16.92
C CYS A 138 7.90 12.70 -18.04
N TYR A 139 7.44 12.86 -19.29
CA TYR A 139 8.03 12.25 -20.47
C TYR A 139 9.26 13.00 -21.00
N HIS A 140 9.54 14.19 -20.46
CA HIS A 140 10.73 14.96 -20.77
C HIS A 140 11.89 14.63 -19.83
N LYS A 141 13.12 14.85 -20.33
CA LYS A 141 14.36 14.69 -19.56
C LYS A 141 14.56 13.24 -19.09
N ASN A 142 15.66 13.00 -18.39
CA ASN A 142 16.05 11.68 -17.89
C ASN A 142 15.30 11.27 -16.59
N GLN A 143 14.04 11.68 -16.46
CA GLN A 143 13.28 11.59 -15.21
C GLN A 143 12.98 10.16 -14.79
N MET A 144 12.68 9.23 -15.71
CA MET A 144 12.37 7.86 -15.29
C MET A 144 13.58 7.10 -14.78
N ASN A 145 14.81 7.52 -15.11
CA ASN A 145 15.99 6.94 -14.50
C ASN A 145 16.09 7.29 -13.01
N LEU A 146 15.65 8.50 -12.61
CA LEU A 146 15.51 8.86 -11.20
C LEU A 146 14.37 8.09 -10.54
N VAL A 147 13.23 7.95 -11.23
CA VAL A 147 12.10 7.12 -10.73
C VAL A 147 12.56 5.69 -10.49
N LYS A 148 13.30 5.08 -11.43
CA LYS A 148 13.81 3.71 -11.30
C LYS A 148 14.72 3.56 -10.08
N ALA A 149 15.71 4.43 -9.93
CA ALA A 149 16.63 4.38 -8.79
C ALA A 149 15.92 4.57 -7.44
N ASN A 150 14.97 5.51 -7.38
CA ASN A 150 14.15 5.72 -6.18
C ASN A 150 13.23 4.53 -5.91
N LEU A 151 12.67 3.90 -6.96
CA LEU A 151 11.79 2.75 -6.82
C LEU A 151 12.54 1.53 -6.27
N GLU A 152 13.74 1.25 -6.77
CA GLU A 152 14.61 0.19 -6.25
C GLU A 152 14.94 0.42 -4.77
N SER A 153 15.29 1.65 -4.41
CA SER A 153 15.58 2.00 -3.02
C SER A 153 14.33 1.95 -2.14
N LEU A 154 13.17 2.39 -2.62
CA LEU A 154 11.89 2.33 -1.91
C LEU A 154 11.45 0.88 -1.68
N ARG A 155 11.73 -0.03 -2.61
CA ARG A 155 11.52 -1.48 -2.43
C ARG A 155 12.34 -2.03 -1.27
N PHE A 156 13.61 -1.65 -1.22
CA PHE A 156 14.49 -2.05 -0.12
C PHE A 156 14.04 -1.47 1.23
N ASP A 157 13.72 -0.17 1.26
CA ASP A 157 13.26 0.52 2.47
C ASP A 157 11.97 -0.12 3.00
N LEU A 158 11.02 -0.44 2.12
CA LEU A 158 9.79 -1.14 2.51
C LEU A 158 10.06 -2.56 3.02
N GLN A 159 10.87 -3.34 2.31
CA GLN A 159 11.20 -4.70 2.74
C GLN A 159 11.81 -4.70 4.14
N LYS A 160 12.76 -3.80 4.41
CA LYS A 160 13.38 -3.64 5.72
C LYS A 160 12.35 -3.27 6.78
N GLN A 161 11.40 -2.38 6.47
CA GLN A 161 10.33 -2.04 7.41
C GLN A 161 9.44 -3.25 7.70
N VAL A 162 9.02 -4.01 6.68
CA VAL A 162 8.22 -5.23 6.85
C VAL A 162 8.95 -6.25 7.72
N GLU A 163 10.24 -6.49 7.48
CA GLU A 163 11.08 -7.39 8.29
C GLU A 163 11.16 -6.92 9.74
N THR A 164 11.39 -5.62 9.97
CA THR A 164 11.42 -5.04 11.31
C THR A 164 10.11 -5.24 12.07
N GLU A 165 8.96 -5.03 11.40
CA GLU A 165 7.64 -5.22 12.00
C GLU A 165 7.36 -6.70 12.32
N ARG A 166 7.80 -7.62 11.46
CA ARG A 166 7.72 -9.06 11.75
C ARG A 166 8.58 -9.43 12.95
N ASP A 167 9.81 -8.94 13.03
CA ASP A 167 10.72 -9.24 14.13
C ASP A 167 10.18 -8.75 15.47
N ILE A 168 9.61 -7.53 15.50
CA ILE A 168 8.92 -6.99 16.67
C ILE A 168 7.76 -7.91 17.06
N GLY A 169 6.90 -8.27 16.11
CA GLY A 169 5.76 -9.13 16.36
C GLY A 169 6.13 -10.54 16.83
N LEU A 170 7.18 -11.14 16.25
CA LEU A 170 7.71 -12.44 16.67
C LEU A 170 8.29 -12.38 18.08
N ALA A 171 8.97 -11.28 18.44
CA ALA A 171 9.48 -11.07 19.79
C ALA A 171 8.32 -10.95 20.81
N ASP A 172 7.23 -10.27 20.45
CA ASP A 172 6.04 -10.16 21.28
C ASP A 172 5.32 -11.50 21.47
N ILE A 173 5.20 -12.30 20.39
CA ILE A 173 4.67 -13.66 20.45
C ILE A 173 5.54 -14.55 21.35
N ALA A 174 6.87 -14.48 21.21
CA ALA A 174 7.80 -15.26 22.03
C ALA A 174 7.72 -14.87 23.52
N ARG A 175 7.57 -13.58 23.82
CA ARG A 175 7.37 -13.09 25.19
C ARG A 175 6.07 -13.64 25.77
N LEU A 176 4.96 -13.59 25.04
CA LEU A 176 3.70 -14.20 25.47
C LEU A 176 3.86 -15.71 25.68
N ARG A 177 4.59 -16.41 24.81
CA ARG A 177 4.85 -17.84 24.94
C ARG A 177 5.52 -18.16 26.28
N ASN A 178 6.57 -17.42 26.63
CA ASN A 178 7.25 -17.57 27.91
C ASN A 178 6.32 -17.27 29.09
N GLU A 179 5.51 -16.20 29.02
CA GLU A 179 4.49 -15.92 30.06
C GLU A 179 3.52 -17.09 30.27
N ILE A 180 3.11 -17.78 29.19
CA ILE A 180 2.23 -18.95 29.26
C ILE A 180 2.95 -20.14 29.89
N LEU A 181 4.21 -20.39 29.53
CA LEU A 181 5.01 -21.49 30.07
C LEU A 181 5.28 -21.33 31.58
N ASP A 182 5.41 -20.09 32.05
CA ASP A 182 5.63 -19.74 33.46
C ASP A 182 4.36 -19.84 34.33
N LEU A 183 3.18 -20.08 33.74
CA LEU A 183 1.96 -20.27 34.51
C LEU A 183 1.99 -21.58 35.30
N GLU A 184 1.71 -21.52 36.60
CA GLU A 184 1.57 -22.71 37.44
C GLU A 184 0.51 -23.69 36.87
N ASP A 185 -0.59 -23.15 36.34
CA ASP A 185 -1.66 -23.93 35.71
C ASP A 185 -1.21 -24.62 34.41
N TYR A 186 -0.24 -24.06 33.68
CA TYR A 186 0.36 -24.73 32.52
C TYR A 186 1.13 -25.99 32.95
N GLY A 187 1.82 -25.94 34.09
CA GLY A 187 2.53 -27.08 34.68
C GLY A 187 1.63 -28.30 34.91
N LYS A 188 0.34 -28.08 35.21
CA LYS A 188 -0.67 -29.10 35.52
C LYS A 188 -1.27 -29.78 34.28
N LEU A 189 -0.94 -29.33 33.07
CA LEU A 189 -1.50 -29.85 31.82
C LEU A 189 -0.82 -31.16 31.35
N ASP A 190 -1.58 -32.02 30.69
CA ASP A 190 -1.07 -33.20 29.99
C ASP A 190 -0.42 -32.86 28.65
N ALA A 191 0.27 -33.84 28.05
CA ALA A 191 1.03 -33.66 26.82
C ALA A 191 0.18 -33.18 25.63
N ASN A 192 -1.06 -33.66 25.48
CA ASN A 192 -1.91 -33.28 24.35
C ASN A 192 -2.32 -31.80 24.44
N LYS A 193 -2.63 -31.32 25.65
CA LYS A 193 -2.98 -29.92 25.88
C LYS A 193 -1.77 -28.99 25.68
N LYS A 194 -0.58 -29.40 26.14
CA LYS A 194 0.68 -28.66 25.89
C LYS A 194 0.99 -28.58 24.39
N GLN A 195 0.89 -29.70 23.67
CA GLN A 195 1.09 -29.74 22.23
C GLN A 195 0.08 -28.86 21.46
N HIS A 196 -1.16 -28.77 21.92
CA HIS A 196 -2.15 -27.86 21.32
C HIS A 196 -1.75 -26.40 21.45
N ILE A 197 -1.22 -26.00 22.62
CA ILE A 197 -0.72 -24.64 22.86
C ILE A 197 0.51 -24.37 21.97
N ASP A 198 1.46 -25.29 21.91
CA ASP A 198 2.64 -25.14 21.04
C ASP A 198 2.27 -24.99 19.57
N SER A 199 1.28 -25.77 19.11
CA SER A 199 0.80 -25.71 17.74
C SER A 199 0.16 -24.35 17.42
N LEU A 200 -0.58 -23.78 18.37
CA LEU A 200 -1.16 -22.44 18.24
C LEU A 200 -0.06 -21.38 18.06
N PHE A 201 0.98 -21.38 18.89
CA PHE A 201 2.08 -20.42 18.76
C PHE A 201 2.83 -20.59 17.43
N ASN A 202 3.16 -21.83 17.06
CA ASN A 202 3.86 -22.11 15.81
C ASN A 202 3.05 -21.66 14.58
N GLU A 203 1.72 -21.81 14.61
CA GLU A 203 0.84 -21.32 13.56
C GLU A 203 0.85 -19.79 13.45
N GLN A 204 0.78 -19.08 14.58
CA GLN A 204 0.84 -17.61 14.59
C GLN A 204 2.19 -17.08 14.10
N GLU A 205 3.29 -17.67 14.57
CA GLU A 205 4.64 -17.34 14.09
C GLU A 205 4.78 -17.61 12.58
N GLY A 206 4.25 -18.74 12.10
CA GLY A 206 4.27 -19.11 10.68
C GLY A 206 3.48 -18.12 9.80
N ARG A 207 2.28 -17.74 10.25
CA ARG A 207 1.46 -16.72 9.56
C ARG A 207 2.19 -15.38 9.50
N LEU A 208 2.78 -14.94 10.61
CA LEU A 208 3.47 -13.66 10.69
C LEU A 208 4.72 -13.60 9.80
N ARG A 209 5.49 -14.70 9.72
CA ARG A 209 6.67 -14.81 8.84
C ARG A 209 6.33 -14.63 7.36
N GLY A 210 5.14 -15.06 6.93
CA GLY A 210 4.68 -14.95 5.54
C GLY A 210 4.01 -13.63 5.19
N GLU A 211 3.53 -12.86 6.17
CA GLU A 211 2.70 -11.68 5.95
C GLU A 211 3.54 -10.48 5.47
N THR A 212 3.17 -9.82 4.37
CA THR A 212 3.92 -8.66 3.81
C THR A 212 3.23 -7.33 4.05
N VAL A 213 2.00 -7.34 4.58
CA VAL A 213 1.20 -6.16 4.82
C VAL A 213 1.35 -5.71 6.28
N ILE A 214 2.10 -4.61 6.50
CA ILE A 214 2.41 -4.04 7.82
C ILE A 214 1.17 -3.87 8.72
N PRO A 215 0.05 -3.26 8.27
CA PRO A 215 -1.12 -3.14 9.13
C PRO A 215 -1.70 -4.49 9.55
N VAL A 216 -1.59 -5.52 8.70
CA VAL A 216 -2.05 -6.87 9.02
C VAL A 216 -1.13 -7.53 10.04
N ILE A 217 0.19 -7.40 9.90
CA ILE A 217 1.19 -7.84 10.89
C ILE A 217 0.83 -7.27 12.27
N ARG A 218 0.70 -5.93 12.35
CA ARG A 218 0.41 -5.23 13.60
C ARG A 218 -0.93 -5.65 14.21
N GLU A 219 -1.96 -5.79 13.39
CA GLU A 219 -3.29 -6.23 13.84
C GLU A 219 -3.27 -7.65 14.40
N GLN A 220 -2.64 -8.59 13.67
CA GLN A 220 -2.52 -9.98 14.10
C GLN A 220 -1.82 -10.10 15.44
N VAL A 221 -0.68 -9.42 15.60
CA VAL A 221 0.09 -9.39 16.85
C VAL A 221 -0.76 -8.80 17.97
N ARG A 222 -1.33 -7.60 17.77
CA ARG A 222 -2.17 -6.92 18.79
C ARG A 222 -3.30 -7.80 19.28
N ARG A 223 -4.02 -8.46 18.36
CA ARG A 223 -5.13 -9.35 18.69
C ARG A 223 -4.65 -10.58 19.47
N PHE A 224 -3.53 -11.18 19.04
CA PHE A 224 -3.00 -12.38 19.68
C PHE A 224 -2.48 -12.11 21.11
N ILE A 225 -1.73 -11.03 21.31
CA ILE A 225 -1.18 -10.67 22.63
C ILE A 225 -2.19 -10.01 23.59
N GLY A 226 -3.31 -9.53 23.05
CA GLY A 226 -4.41 -8.93 23.81
C GLY A 226 -5.50 -9.92 24.18
N ASP A 227 -6.62 -9.86 23.47
CA ASP A 227 -7.84 -10.61 23.82
C ASP A 227 -7.64 -12.14 23.70
N GLU A 228 -6.89 -12.60 22.70
CA GLU A 228 -6.66 -14.04 22.53
C GLU A 228 -5.72 -14.61 23.61
N ALA A 229 -4.73 -13.85 24.06
CA ALA A 229 -3.90 -14.22 25.20
C ALA A 229 -4.74 -14.42 26.46
N ILE A 230 -5.69 -13.52 26.74
CA ILE A 230 -6.59 -13.65 27.90
C ILE A 230 -7.48 -14.89 27.75
N ALA A 231 -8.04 -15.13 26.56
CA ALA A 231 -8.82 -16.33 26.28
C ALA A 231 -8.01 -17.62 26.49
N LEU A 232 -6.74 -17.63 26.04
CA LEU A 232 -5.82 -18.74 26.22
C LEU A 232 -5.50 -18.99 27.70
N LYS A 233 -5.16 -17.95 28.47
CA LYS A 233 -4.91 -18.06 29.92
C LYS A 233 -6.13 -18.62 30.66
N ASN A 234 -7.34 -18.18 30.31
CA ASN A 234 -8.59 -18.73 30.84
C ASN A 234 -8.78 -20.21 30.46
N LYS A 235 -8.51 -20.59 29.21
CA LYS A 235 -8.61 -21.98 28.73
C LYS A 235 -7.65 -22.90 29.51
N ILE A 236 -6.42 -22.44 29.75
CA ILE A 236 -5.41 -23.14 30.55
C ILE A 236 -5.91 -23.34 31.99
N ALA A 237 -6.43 -22.29 32.63
CA ALA A 237 -6.95 -22.39 33.99
C ALA A 237 -8.10 -23.40 34.12
N VAL A 238 -9.03 -23.43 33.14
CA VAL A 238 -10.11 -24.42 33.10
C VAL A 238 -9.58 -25.84 32.96
N TRP A 239 -8.60 -26.06 32.08
CA TRP A 239 -7.98 -27.37 31.92
C TRP A 239 -7.21 -27.84 33.14
N ALA A 240 -6.50 -26.93 33.81
CA ALA A 240 -5.77 -27.23 35.04
C ALA A 240 -6.72 -27.60 36.18
N ALA A 241 -7.83 -26.89 36.33
CA ALA A 241 -8.87 -27.20 37.31
C ALA A 241 -9.51 -28.57 37.07
N ALA A 242 -9.77 -28.93 35.81
CA ALA A 242 -10.34 -30.23 35.43
C ALA A 242 -9.39 -31.40 35.76
N ASN A 243 -8.09 -31.23 35.54
CA ASN A 243 -7.08 -32.24 35.90
C ASN A 243 -6.95 -32.45 37.43
N GLY A 244 -7.36 -31.46 38.24
CA GLY A 244 -7.37 -31.54 39.70
C GLY A 244 -8.54 -32.34 40.29
N ASN A 245 -9.54 -32.72 39.49
CA ASN A 245 -10.75 -33.44 39.92
C ASN A 245 -10.57 -34.97 39.80
N GLY A 246 -9.64 -35.53 40.59
CA GLY A 246 -9.45 -36.99 40.70
C GLY A 246 -10.66 -37.72 41.33
N PRO A 247 -10.71 -39.06 41.26
CA PRO A 247 -11.81 -39.84 41.82
C PRO A 247 -11.86 -39.64 43.35
N GLY A 248 -12.93 -39.03 43.86
CA GLY A 248 -13.15 -38.80 45.28
C GLY A 248 -13.27 -37.33 45.74
N LYS A 249 -13.09 -36.35 44.85
CA LYS A 249 -13.42 -34.93 45.16
C LYS A 249 -14.90 -34.67 44.89
N THR A 250 -15.65 -34.24 45.92
CA THR A 250 -17.08 -33.94 45.84
C THR A 250 -17.39 -32.52 45.37
N GLU A 251 -16.40 -31.62 45.30
CA GLU A 251 -16.56 -30.26 44.78
C GLU A 251 -15.51 -29.94 43.69
N PRO A 252 -15.93 -29.33 42.56
CA PRO A 252 -15.03 -28.96 41.49
C PRO A 252 -14.10 -27.82 41.92
N THR A 253 -12.81 -27.96 41.62
CA THR A 253 -11.83 -26.88 41.87
C THR A 253 -12.21 -25.67 40.99
N PRO A 254 -12.45 -24.47 41.57
CA PRO A 254 -12.82 -23.30 40.77
C PRO A 254 -11.62 -22.83 39.94
N ALA A 255 -11.83 -22.65 38.63
CA ALA A 255 -10.79 -22.19 37.72
C ALA A 255 -10.52 -20.69 37.89
N ILE A 256 -9.24 -20.31 37.81
CA ILE A 256 -8.84 -18.89 37.79
C ILE A 256 -9.42 -18.21 36.55
N LYS A 257 -9.92 -16.98 36.71
CA LYS A 257 -10.42 -16.16 35.59
C LYS A 257 -9.52 -14.94 35.37
N TYR A 258 -8.92 -14.86 34.19
CA TYR A 258 -8.19 -13.72 33.69
C TYR A 258 -9.14 -12.73 33.01
N ILE A 259 -8.97 -11.44 33.31
CA ILE A 259 -9.74 -10.33 32.71
C ILE A 259 -8.81 -9.20 32.27
N SER A 260 -9.21 -8.46 31.24
CA SER A 260 -8.51 -7.26 30.81
C SER A 260 -8.76 -6.11 31.78
N ARG A 261 -7.72 -5.35 32.13
CA ARG A 261 -7.89 -4.09 32.89
C ARG A 261 -8.86 -3.11 32.21
N LYS A 262 -8.97 -3.15 30.88
CA LYS A 262 -9.84 -2.28 30.07
C LYS A 262 -11.34 -2.60 30.25
N GLN A 263 -11.66 -3.81 30.71
CA GLN A 263 -13.04 -4.26 30.92
C GLN A 263 -13.53 -4.00 32.36
N ILE A 264 -12.66 -3.51 33.25
CA ILE A 264 -13.03 -3.24 34.63
C ILE A 264 -13.71 -1.87 34.70
N PRO A 265 -15.00 -1.80 35.08
CA PRO A 265 -15.71 -0.53 35.16
C PRO A 265 -15.12 0.34 36.27
N LEU A 266 -14.83 1.60 35.94
CA LEU A 266 -14.34 2.57 36.91
C LEU A 266 -15.50 3.45 37.39
N ALA A 267 -15.65 3.55 38.72
CA ALA A 267 -16.57 4.47 39.37
C ALA A 267 -16.01 5.91 39.35
N TYR A 268 -15.68 6.40 38.16
CA TYR A 268 -15.15 7.74 37.90
C TYR A 268 -15.81 8.31 36.66
N SER A 269 -16.57 9.41 36.81
CA SER A 269 -17.46 9.94 35.77
C SER A 269 -16.81 11.04 34.91
N LYS A 270 -15.71 11.65 35.38
CA LYS A 270 -15.03 12.73 34.64
C LYS A 270 -14.20 12.15 33.49
N LYS A 271 -14.09 12.92 32.40
CA LYS A 271 -13.30 12.55 31.20
C LYS A 271 -11.83 13.01 31.26
N THR A 272 -11.53 13.92 32.17
CA THR A 272 -10.22 14.55 32.35
C THR A 272 -9.84 14.54 33.83
N VAL A 273 -8.54 14.60 34.10
CA VAL A 273 -7.95 14.82 35.41
C VAL A 273 -7.18 16.14 35.31
N GLU A 274 -7.67 17.19 35.97
CA GLU A 274 -7.18 18.56 35.78
C GLU A 274 -6.34 19.07 36.96
N ASN A 275 -6.38 18.36 38.09
CA ASN A 275 -5.68 18.74 39.31
C ASN A 275 -5.35 17.50 40.16
N GLU A 276 -4.53 17.71 41.19
CA GLU A 276 -4.06 16.64 42.08
C GLU A 276 -5.20 15.94 42.83
N VAL A 277 -6.24 16.68 43.24
CA VAL A 277 -7.42 16.10 43.90
C VAL A 277 -8.15 15.13 42.97
N GLU A 278 -8.32 15.49 41.69
CA GLU A 278 -8.92 14.61 40.70
C GLU A 278 -8.04 13.40 40.38
N LEU A 279 -6.72 13.55 40.40
CA LEU A 279 -5.76 12.45 40.21
C LEU A 279 -5.88 11.43 41.35
N GLU A 280 -5.96 11.89 42.59
CA GLU A 280 -6.19 11.04 43.76
C GLU A 280 -7.53 10.30 43.67
N GLN A 281 -8.60 10.99 43.25
CA GLN A 281 -9.92 10.38 43.05
C GLN A 281 -9.88 9.29 41.96
N TYR A 282 -9.23 9.55 40.83
CA TYR A 282 -9.12 8.61 39.73
C TYR A 282 -8.30 7.37 40.11
N THR A 283 -7.14 7.56 40.73
CA THR A 283 -6.28 6.45 41.18
C THR A 283 -6.95 5.61 42.28
N LYS A 284 -7.69 6.25 43.19
CA LYS A 284 -8.52 5.54 44.18
C LYS A 284 -9.59 4.67 43.51
N ALA A 285 -10.30 5.22 42.52
CA ALA A 285 -11.33 4.46 41.78
C ALA A 285 -10.75 3.23 41.08
N ILE A 286 -9.57 3.35 40.44
CA ILE A 286 -8.84 2.21 39.86
C ILE A 286 -8.51 1.18 40.93
N LYS A 287 -7.88 1.62 42.03
CA LYS A 287 -7.43 0.73 43.12
C LYS A 287 -8.60 -0.05 43.72
N ASP A 288 -9.72 0.61 43.96
CA ASP A 288 -10.90 -0.02 44.54
C ASP A 288 -11.55 -1.01 43.57
N ALA A 289 -11.70 -0.65 42.29
CA ALA A 289 -12.24 -1.55 41.27
C ALA A 289 -11.37 -2.80 41.08
N TRP A 290 -10.05 -2.64 40.98
CA TRP A 290 -9.13 -3.77 40.82
C TRP A 290 -9.10 -4.67 42.05
N ARG A 291 -9.18 -4.09 43.25
CA ARG A 291 -9.26 -4.85 44.51
C ARG A 291 -10.50 -5.75 44.54
N GLN A 292 -11.65 -5.25 44.10
CA GLN A 292 -12.88 -6.06 44.03
C GLN A 292 -12.70 -7.28 43.12
N GLU A 293 -12.10 -7.09 41.95
CA GLU A 293 -11.87 -8.19 40.99
C GLU A 293 -10.88 -9.23 41.53
N ILE A 294 -9.82 -8.79 42.21
CA ILE A 294 -8.86 -9.68 42.88
C ILE A 294 -9.53 -10.45 44.02
N GLN A 295 -10.37 -9.79 44.83
CA GLN A 295 -11.13 -10.45 45.91
C GLN A 295 -12.15 -11.47 45.36
N ALA A 296 -12.66 -11.26 44.14
CA ALA A 296 -13.48 -12.23 43.42
C ALA A 296 -12.67 -13.39 42.82
N GLY A 297 -11.38 -13.51 43.12
CA GLY A 297 -10.50 -14.58 42.63
C GLY A 297 -10.01 -14.41 41.19
N LYS A 298 -10.22 -13.23 40.58
CA LYS A 298 -9.78 -12.96 39.20
C LYS A 298 -8.35 -12.46 39.15
N ARG A 299 -7.69 -12.65 38.00
CA ARG A 299 -6.37 -12.10 37.69
C ARG A 299 -6.51 -11.04 36.61
N ILE A 300 -5.92 -9.87 36.85
CA ILE A 300 -6.02 -8.72 35.95
C ILE A 300 -4.80 -8.72 35.02
N GLN A 301 -5.01 -8.81 33.70
CA GLN A 301 -3.96 -8.65 32.71
C GLN A 301 -3.67 -7.14 32.52
N LEU A 302 -2.39 -6.78 32.64
CA LEU A 302 -1.94 -5.38 32.58
C LEU A 302 -1.47 -4.93 31.19
N THR A 303 -1.10 -5.85 30.30
CA THR A 303 -0.68 -5.52 28.93
C THR A 303 -1.83 -4.89 28.15
N ASP A 304 -1.46 -3.96 27.27
CA ASP A 304 -2.39 -3.26 26.38
C ASP A 304 -2.77 -4.07 25.14
#